data_AF-A0A838V0X3-F1
#
_entry.id   AF-A0A838V0X3-F1
#
_cell.length_a   1.000
_cell.length_b   1.000
_cell.length_c   1.000
_cell.angle_alpha   90.00
_cell.angle_beta   90.00
_cell.angle_gamma   90.00
#
_symmetry.space_group_name_H-M   'P 1'
#
loop_
_entity.id
_entity.type
_entity.pdbx_description
1 polymer ?
#
loop_
_entity_poly.entity_id
_entity_poly.type
_entity_poly.pdbx_seq_one_letter_code
_entity_poly.pdbx_strand_id
1 'polypeptide(L)' 'NGQGCAISQAAASLLTDEMLDKTLTELTAITKEDMFAMLGIELSPARQKCGLLAWEILRKGILGQEDTSADDELA' A
#
# COMPACT_ATOMS: atom_id res chain seq x y z
N ASN A 1 11.14 0.35 14.55
CA ASN A 1 9.94 1.16 14.84
C ASN A 1 9.55 1.90 13.58
N GLY A 2 8.49 1.46 12.90
CA GLY A 2 7.91 2.23 11.80
C GLY A 2 7.29 3.50 12.38
N GLN A 3 7.64 4.66 11.83
CA GLN A 3 7.01 5.94 12.19
C GLN A 3 6.01 6.27 11.08
N GLY A 4 4.73 6.35 11.42
CA GLY A 4 3.67 6.70 10.47
C GLY A 4 2.36 7.02 11.18
N CYS A 5 1.41 7.61 10.46
CA CYS A 5 0.09 7.89 11.01
C CYS A 5 -0.69 6.58 11.25
N ALA A 6 -1.75 6.63 12.05
CA ALA A 6 -2.55 5.43 12.36
C ALA A 6 -3.04 4.68 11.10
N ILE A 7 -3.38 5.41 10.03
CA ILE A 7 -3.84 4.82 8.76
C ILE A 7 -2.71 4.04 8.08
N SER A 8 -1.49 4.59 8.02
CA SER A 8 -0.38 3.91 7.35
C SER A 8 0.09 2.68 8.12
N GLN A 9 0.01 2.73 9.46
CA GLN A 9 0.30 1.58 10.30
C GLN A 9 -0.76 0.48 10.15
N ALA A 10 -2.05 0.85 10.13
CA ALA A 10 -3.14 -0.10 9.90
C ALA A 10 -3.05 -0.75 8.51
N ALA A 11 -2.82 0.05 7.46
CA ALA A 11 -2.66 -0.45 6.09
C ALA A 11 -1.47 -1.41 5.97
N ALA A 12 -0.33 -1.08 6.59
CA ALA A 12 0.83 -1.97 6.62
C ALA A 12 0.52 -3.28 7.34
N SER A 13 -0.13 -3.23 8.50
CA SER A 13 -0.51 -4.43 9.27
C SER A 13 -1.44 -5.35 8.48
N LEU A 14 -2.52 -4.80 7.91
CA LEU A 14 -3.48 -5.56 7.12
C LEU A 14 -2.82 -6.17 5.88
N LEU A 15 -1.98 -5.39 5.19
CA LEU A 15 -1.27 -5.90 4.02
C LEU A 15 -0.29 -7.02 4.40
N THR A 16 0.45 -6.90 5.50
CA THR A 16 1.37 -7.97 5.93
C THR A 16 0.65 -9.25 6.32
N ASP A 17 -0.56 -9.13 6.88
CA ASP A 17 -1.40 -10.30 7.17
C ASP A 17 -1.92 -10.92 5.87
N GLU A 18 -2.38 -10.10 4.92
CA GLU A 18 -2.86 -10.53 3.60
C GLU A 18 -1.75 -11.18 2.75
N MET A 19 -0.49 -10.85 3.03
CA MET A 19 0.66 -11.42 2.33
C MET A 19 0.91 -12.89 2.69
N LEU A 20 0.42 -13.35 3.84
CA LEU A 20 0.56 -14.74 4.26
C LEU A 20 -0.27 -15.63 3.32
N ASP A 21 0.32 -16.76 2.91
CA ASP A 21 -0.29 -17.76 2.02
C ASP A 21 -0.61 -17.31 0.57
N LYS A 22 -0.11 -16.15 0.13
CA LYS A 22 -0.23 -15.69 -1.25
C LYS A 22 1.05 -15.84 -2.06
N THR A 23 0.89 -16.17 -3.34
CA THR A 23 1.98 -16.14 -4.33
C THR A 23 2.30 -14.72 -4.76
N LEU A 24 3.50 -14.51 -5.30
CA LEU A 24 3.90 -13.20 -5.85
C LEU A 24 2.93 -12.68 -6.91
N THR A 25 2.38 -13.58 -7.74
CA THR A 25 1.39 -13.23 -8.76
C THR A 25 0.11 -12.69 -8.13
N GLU A 26 -0.39 -13.34 -7.09
CA GLU A 26 -1.59 -12.89 -6.36
C GLU A 26 -1.34 -11.55 -5.64
N LEU A 27 -0.14 -11.36 -5.07
CA LEU A 27 0.23 -10.09 -4.44
C LEU A 27 0.28 -8.93 -5.44
N THR A 28 0.78 -9.18 -6.66
CA THR A 28 0.78 -8.14 -7.71
C THR A 28 -0.61 -7.83 -8.27
N ALA A 29 -1.60 -8.69 -8.01
CA ALA A 29 -2.98 -8.48 -8.44
C ALA A 29 -3.81 -7.66 -7.45
N ILE A 30 -3.31 -7.42 -6.23
CA ILE A 30 -3.98 -6.55 -5.24
C ILE A 30 -4.10 -5.13 -5.82
N THR A 31 -5.30 -4.59 -5.78
CA THR A 31 -5.64 -3.26 -6.31
C THR A 31 -5.68 -2.19 -5.22
N LYS A 32 -5.81 -0.92 -5.61
CA LYS A 32 -6.02 0.19 -4.68
C LYS A 32 -7.37 0.06 -3.95
N GLU A 33 -8.37 -0.42 -4.67
CA GLU A 33 -9.72 -0.65 -4.18
C GLU A 33 -9.73 -1.74 -3.11
N ASP A 34 -8.96 -2.82 -3.30
CA ASP A 34 -8.78 -3.88 -2.30
C ASP A 34 -8.14 -3.33 -1.02
N MET A 35 -7.14 -2.45 -1.14
CA MET A 35 -6.53 -1.79 0.02
C MET A 35 -7.54 -0.95 0.81
N PHE A 36 -8.40 -0.20 0.12
CA PHE A 36 -9.45 0.58 0.78
C PHE A 36 -10.55 -0.31 1.38
N ALA A 37 -10.91 -1.39 0.70
CA ALA A 37 -11.85 -2.39 1.21
C ALA A 37 -11.32 -3.06 2.49
N MET A 38 -10.04 -3.44 2.53
CA MET A 38 -9.40 -4.00 3.72
C MET A 38 -9.38 -3.02 4.90
N LEU A 39 -9.14 -1.73 4.63
CA LEU A 39 -9.19 -0.69 5.65
C LEU A 39 -10.62 -0.43 6.18
N GLY A 40 -11.64 -0.80 5.40
CA GLY A 40 -13.05 -0.66 5.78
C GLY A 40 -13.53 0.79 5.95
N ILE A 41 -12.78 1.76 5.41
CA ILE A 41 -13.07 3.19 5.54
C ILE A 41 -12.87 3.92 4.22
N GLU A 42 -13.68 4.95 3.99
CA GLU A 42 -13.44 5.89 2.90
C GLU A 42 -12.35 6.89 3.30
N LEU A 43 -11.28 6.95 2.50
CA LEU A 43 -10.20 7.92 2.69
C LEU A 43 -10.44 9.13 1.79
N SER A 44 -10.31 10.33 2.35
CA SER A 44 -10.26 11.55 1.56
C SER A 44 -9.01 11.54 0.64
N PRO A 45 -9.02 12.25 -0.50
CA PRO A 45 -7.90 12.28 -1.43
C PRO A 45 -6.55 12.60 -0.78
N ALA A 46 -6.54 13.50 0.21
CA ALA A 46 -5.34 13.88 0.97
C ALA A 46 -4.75 12.73 1.83
N ARG A 47 -5.55 11.71 2.16
CA ARG A 47 -5.14 10.57 3.01
C ARG A 47 -4.96 9.26 2.25
N GLN A 48 -5.33 9.20 0.97
CA GLN A 48 -5.18 7.99 0.15
C GLN A 48 -3.73 7.49 0.10
N LYS A 49 -2.75 8.41 -0.02
CA LYS A 49 -1.32 8.04 0.02
C LYS A 49 -0.94 7.29 1.31
N CYS A 50 -1.54 7.64 2.46
CA CYS A 50 -1.28 6.93 3.71
C CYS A 50 -1.81 5.48 3.70
N GLY A 51 -2.95 5.23 3.05
CA GLY A 51 -3.53 3.90 2.93
C GLY A 51 -2.84 3.02 1.88
N LEU A 52 -2.18 3.63 0.88
CA LEU A 52 -1.59 2.91 -0.25
C LEU A 52 -0.06 2.71 -0.14
N LEU A 53 0.62 3.44 0.76
CA LEU A 53 2.07 3.46 0.85
C LEU A 53 2.70 2.06 0.92
N ALA A 54 2.23 1.20 1.84
CA ALA A 54 2.79 -0.14 2.02
C ALA A 54 2.60 -1.03 0.77
N TRP A 55 1.45 -0.88 0.09
CA TRP A 55 1.13 -1.62 -1.13
C TRP A 55 1.99 -1.18 -2.31
N GLU A 56 2.23 0.12 -2.48
CA GLU A 56 3.12 0.63 -3.54
C GLU A 56 4.54 0.09 -3.37
N ILE A 57 5.06 0.08 -2.13
CA ILE A 57 6.39 -0.47 -1.83
C ILE A 57 6.44 -1.98 -2.08
N LEU A 58 5.41 -2.73 -1.67
CA LEU A 58 5.33 -4.17 -1.95
C LEU A 58 5.42 -4.43 -3.47
N ARG A 59 4.60 -3.72 -4.26
CA ARG A 59 4.57 -3.89 -5.71
C ARG A 59 5.90 -3.51 -6.37
N LYS A 60 6.51 -2.41 -5.95
CA LYS A 60 7.86 -2.01 -6.41
C LYS A 60 8.91 -3.07 -6.08
N GLY A 61 8.89 -3.59 -4.85
CA GLY A 61 9.83 -4.62 -4.40
C GLY A 61 9.70 -5.94 -5.16
N ILE A 62 8.48 -6.34 -5.53
CA ILE A 62 8.24 -7.55 -6.35
C ILE A 62 8.64 -7.33 -7.82
N LEU A 63 8.32 -6.15 -8.38
CA LEU A 63 8.57 -5.85 -9.79
C LEU A 63 9.99 -5.33 -10.09
N GLY A 64 10.81 -5.09 -9.06
CA GLY A 64 12.18 -4.60 -9.21
C GLY A 64 12.25 -3.16 -9.75
N GLN A 65 11.28 -2.31 -9.42
CA GLN A 65 11.30 -0.90 -9.83
C GLN A 65 12.10 -0.06 -8.82
N GLU A 66 13.14 0.63 -9.28
CA GLU A 66 13.92 1.57 -8.45
C GLU A 66 13.18 2.89 -8.26
N ASP A 67 13.33 3.51 -7.09
CA ASP A 67 12.73 4.80 -6.76
C ASP A 67 13.34 5.93 -7.61
N THR A 68 12.66 6.29 -8.71
CA THR A 68 12.75 7.64 -9.24
C THR A 68 11.77 8.50 -8.45
N SER A 69 12.33 9.32 -7.55
CA SER A 69 11.74 10.45 -6.83
C SER A 69 10.44 10.21 -6.04
N ALA A 70 10.58 10.31 -4.71
CA ALA A 70 9.57 10.99 -3.91
C ALA A 70 9.32 12.38 -4.52
N ASP A 71 8.04 12.72 -4.71
CA ASP A 71 7.51 14.01 -5.21
C ASP A 71 7.59 14.29 -6.72
N ASP A 72 6.92 13.49 -7.56
CA ASP A 72 6.42 14.03 -8.84
C ASP A 72 4.94 13.75 -9.10
N GLU A 73 4.22 14.87 -9.19
CA GLU A 73 2.94 15.09 -9.86
C GLU A 73 1.69 14.34 -9.36
N LEU A 74 1.00 15.00 -8.42
CA LEU A 74 -0.45 14.94 -8.36
C LEU A 74 -0.99 15.76 -9.55
N ALA A 75 -1.20 15.09 -10.70
CA ALA A 75 -2.08 15.59 -11.76
C ALA A 75 -3.51 15.10 -11.48
#